data_AF-A0A349Z9T1-F1
#
_entry.id   AF-A0A349Z9T1-F1
#
_cell.length_a   1.000
_cell.length_b   1.000
_cell.length_c   1.000
_cell.angle_alpha   90.00
_cell.angle_beta   90.00
_cell.angle_gamma   90.00
#
_symmetry.space_group_name_H-M   'P 1'
#
loop_
_entity.id
_entity.type
_entity.pdbx_description
1 polymer ?
#
loop_
_entity_poly.entity_id
_entity_poly.type
_entity_poly.pdbx_seq_one_letter_code
_entity_poly.pdbx_strand_id
1 'polypeptide(L)'
;ETLINASAEIVNQHHELPLSAVYGSGTLSSSDAQRFKIRADSLLASYYPRYYGYYEKAIGIYTHVSDQYSVFSTKIISCSPREALYVLDGLLENNTILKIREHTTDTHGYTEIVFALCHLLGFYFMPRIRDLKDQQLYRIDKSVDYGDLNHLLTKTADLAIIEEQWEYMMRVVISLKQKTAPAHVIVQRLTNSSPSDRLTKAFTNLGRIIKTEYILRYLTDKDLRQTVQRQLNKGEYRHKLPRWIFFADQGEFTTGDYEEIMNKASSLSFVSNAILYWNTIKINDVVEQLRQQGEDIDDKTLSHISLLPYKHVLPNGTYFIEDEGKG
;
A
#
# COMPACT_ATOMS: atom_id res chain seq x y z
N GLU A 1 16.78 -5.97 12.62
CA GLU A 1 16.65 -7.34 12.06
C GLU A 1 15.55 -8.16 12.76
N THR A 2 15.55 -8.27 14.09
CA THR A 2 14.56 -9.08 14.84
C THR A 2 13.09 -8.67 14.64
N LEU A 3 12.77 -7.36 14.63
CA LEU A 3 11.39 -6.88 14.49
C LEU A 3 10.77 -7.17 13.12
N ILE A 4 11.56 -7.07 12.04
CA ILE A 4 11.09 -7.32 10.68
C ILE A 4 10.71 -8.79 10.51
N ASN A 5 11.56 -9.70 11.01
CA ASN A 5 11.29 -11.14 10.97
C ASN A 5 10.12 -11.52 11.89
N ALA A 6 10.03 -10.95 13.09
CA ALA A 6 8.90 -11.18 13.99
C ALA A 6 7.57 -10.67 13.39
N SER A 7 7.59 -9.52 12.72
CA SER A 7 6.42 -9.01 12.00
C SER A 7 6.03 -9.93 10.86
N ALA A 8 6.99 -10.42 10.08
CA ALA A 8 6.71 -11.37 9.01
C ALA A 8 6.09 -12.67 9.55
N GLU A 9 6.58 -13.18 10.67
CA GLU A 9 6.04 -14.40 11.28
C GLU A 9 4.59 -14.21 11.74
N ILE A 10 4.26 -13.10 12.40
CA ILE A 10 2.86 -12.82 12.77
C ILE A 10 1.96 -12.73 11.52
N VAL A 11 2.45 -12.13 10.42
CA VAL A 11 1.70 -12.07 9.17
C VAL A 11 1.48 -13.47 8.58
N ASN A 12 2.50 -14.33 8.64
CA ASN A 12 2.41 -15.71 8.18
C ASN A 12 1.38 -16.51 9.00
N GLN A 13 1.48 -16.44 10.32
CA GLN A 13 0.53 -17.10 11.23
C GLN A 13 -0.91 -16.57 11.04
N HIS A 14 -1.06 -15.26 10.83
CA HIS A 14 -2.36 -14.67 10.52
C HIS A 14 -2.95 -15.18 9.21
N HIS A 15 -2.13 -15.35 8.17
CA HIS A 15 -2.56 -15.87 6.88
C HIS A 15 -3.11 -17.30 6.97
N GLU A 16 -2.59 -18.12 7.89
CA GLU A 16 -3.00 -19.52 8.10
C GLU A 16 -4.33 -19.65 8.88
N LEU A 17 -4.84 -18.57 9.50
CA LEU A 17 -6.09 -18.62 10.23
C LEU A 17 -7.29 -18.83 9.29
N PRO A 18 -8.24 -19.73 9.61
CA PRO A 18 -9.43 -19.97 8.78
C PRO A 18 -10.23 -18.69 8.49
N LEU A 19 -10.43 -17.86 9.51
CA LEU A 19 -11.17 -16.61 9.35
C LEU A 19 -10.46 -15.61 8.44
N SER A 20 -9.13 -15.62 8.33
CA SER A 20 -8.40 -14.73 7.41
C SER A 20 -8.74 -15.01 5.96
N ALA A 21 -8.93 -16.29 5.59
CA ALA A 21 -9.27 -16.71 4.23
C ALA A 21 -10.63 -16.17 3.77
N VAL A 22 -11.54 -15.88 4.69
CA VAL A 22 -12.85 -15.26 4.39
C VAL A 22 -12.71 -13.85 3.84
N TYR A 23 -11.64 -13.12 4.21
CA TYR A 23 -11.44 -11.72 3.80
C TYR A 23 -10.64 -11.57 2.51
N GLY A 24 -9.85 -12.57 2.15
CA GLY A 24 -8.92 -12.50 1.04
C GLY A 24 -7.99 -13.70 1.01
N SER A 25 -7.33 -13.87 -0.13
CA SER A 25 -6.41 -14.99 -0.36
C SER A 25 -4.95 -14.64 -0.08
N GLY A 26 -4.66 -13.40 0.34
CA GLY A 26 -3.29 -12.93 0.53
C GLY A 26 -2.57 -12.63 -0.78
N THR A 27 -3.28 -12.52 -1.90
CA THR A 27 -2.70 -12.19 -3.23
C THR A 27 -2.97 -10.77 -3.68
N LEU A 28 -3.93 -10.09 -3.05
CA LEU A 28 -4.24 -8.69 -3.29
C LEU A 28 -3.66 -7.83 -2.17
N SER A 29 -3.17 -6.65 -2.51
CA SER A 29 -2.72 -5.66 -1.53
C SER A 29 -3.02 -4.24 -1.95
N SER A 30 -2.84 -3.31 -1.01
CA SER A 30 -2.78 -1.88 -1.27
C SER A 30 -1.65 -1.22 -0.52
N SER A 31 -1.20 -0.06 -0.98
CA SER A 31 -0.30 0.79 -0.21
C SER A 31 -0.74 2.24 -0.17
N ASP A 32 -0.48 2.87 0.98
CA ASP A 32 -0.85 4.25 1.30
C ASP A 32 0.03 4.77 2.44
N ALA A 33 0.25 6.09 2.48
CA ALA A 33 0.99 6.75 3.55
C ALA A 33 0.08 7.30 4.63
N GLN A 34 0.22 6.76 5.85
CA GLN A 34 -0.34 7.41 7.01
C GLN A 34 0.59 8.54 7.49
N ARG A 35 0.03 9.75 7.61
CA ARG A 35 0.79 10.91 8.08
C ARG A 35 0.79 10.99 9.61
N PHE A 36 1.95 11.31 10.17
CA PHE A 36 2.18 11.55 11.60
C PHE A 36 2.99 12.83 11.77
N LYS A 37 2.65 13.62 12.79
CA LYS A 37 3.42 14.82 13.12
C LYS A 37 4.80 14.45 13.63
N ILE A 38 5.75 15.33 13.38
CA ILE A 38 7.09 15.26 13.93
C ILE A 38 7.48 16.64 14.48
N ARG A 39 7.89 16.69 15.75
CA ARG A 39 8.39 17.92 16.39
C ARG A 39 9.86 18.17 16.10
N ALA A 40 10.62 17.09 15.91
CA ALA A 40 12.05 17.17 15.68
C ALA A 40 12.38 17.57 14.24
N ASP A 41 13.56 18.16 14.05
CA ASP A 41 14.10 18.34 12.71
C ASP A 41 14.63 17.01 12.16
N SER A 42 14.16 16.63 10.97
CA SER A 42 14.59 15.42 10.26
C SER A 42 14.65 15.69 8.76
N LEU A 43 15.54 15.00 8.06
CA LEU A 43 15.62 15.04 6.59
C LEU A 43 14.34 14.55 5.91
N LEU A 44 13.54 13.72 6.61
CA LEU A 44 12.26 13.21 6.12
C LEU A 44 11.07 14.08 6.55
N ALA A 45 11.27 14.99 7.50
CA ALA A 45 10.21 15.88 7.97
C ALA A 45 9.88 16.91 6.88
N SER A 46 8.60 17.11 6.61
CA SER A 46 8.16 18.08 5.61
C SER A 46 6.88 18.77 6.08
N TYR A 47 6.77 20.07 5.80
CA TYR A 47 5.57 20.82 6.15
C TYR A 47 4.35 20.22 5.47
N TYR A 48 3.26 20.05 6.23
CA TYR A 48 2.06 19.42 5.71
C TYR A 48 0.77 20.19 6.09
N PRO A 49 0.50 21.32 5.41
CA PRO A 49 -0.56 22.25 5.80
C PRO A 49 -1.95 21.65 5.82
N ARG A 50 -2.22 20.68 4.92
CA ARG A 50 -3.56 20.11 4.69
C ARG A 50 -4.20 19.51 5.95
N TYR A 51 -3.41 18.95 6.86
CA TYR A 51 -3.92 18.28 8.06
C TYR A 51 -3.34 18.81 9.37
N TYR A 52 -2.16 19.41 9.35
CA TYR A 52 -1.47 19.84 10.57
C TYR A 52 -1.25 21.35 10.67
N GLY A 53 -1.61 22.11 9.64
CA GLY A 53 -1.38 23.56 9.59
C GLY A 53 -0.01 23.93 9.00
N TYR A 54 0.16 25.20 8.67
CA TYR A 54 1.28 25.69 7.84
C TYR A 54 2.66 25.54 8.48
N TYR A 55 2.73 25.43 9.81
CA TYR A 55 3.99 25.44 10.57
C TYR A 55 4.39 24.06 11.10
N GLU A 56 3.53 23.06 10.94
CA GLU A 56 3.75 21.72 11.46
C GLU A 56 4.38 20.82 10.40
N LYS A 57 5.38 20.05 10.82
CA LYS A 57 6.03 19.04 9.97
C LYS A 57 5.41 17.68 10.21
N ALA A 58 5.40 16.87 9.16
CA ALA A 58 4.94 15.49 9.22
C ALA A 58 5.90 14.55 8.47
N ILE A 59 5.85 13.29 8.85
CA ILE A 59 6.41 12.15 8.11
C ILE A 59 5.29 11.24 7.64
N GLY A 60 5.54 10.48 6.58
CA GLY A 60 4.67 9.40 6.14
C GLY A 60 5.18 8.05 6.64
N ILE A 61 4.32 7.28 7.30
CA ILE A 61 4.50 5.84 7.43
C ILE A 61 3.78 5.20 6.24
N TYR A 62 4.55 4.80 5.24
CA TYR A 62 4.06 4.10 4.06
C TYR A 62 3.94 2.61 4.37
N THR A 63 2.75 2.05 4.18
CA THR A 63 2.50 0.64 4.49
C THR A 63 1.91 -0.09 3.31
N HIS A 64 2.26 -1.37 3.16
CA HIS A 64 1.57 -2.30 2.27
C HIS A 64 0.70 -3.23 3.10
N VAL A 65 -0.59 -3.26 2.77
CA VAL A 65 -1.64 -3.97 3.49
C VAL A 65 -2.22 -5.03 2.55
N SER A 66 -2.28 -6.28 3.00
CA SER A 66 -2.93 -7.36 2.27
C SER A 66 -4.46 -7.24 2.28
N ASP A 67 -5.13 -8.00 1.44
CA ASP A 67 -6.58 -8.19 1.48
C ASP A 67 -7.07 -8.89 2.75
N GLN A 68 -6.17 -9.47 3.54
CA GLN A 68 -6.43 -10.03 4.87
C GLN A 68 -6.16 -9.02 6.01
N TYR A 69 -6.04 -7.72 5.70
CA TYR A 69 -5.72 -6.62 6.63
C TYR A 69 -4.30 -6.58 7.17
N SER A 70 -3.46 -7.60 7.01
CA SER A 70 -2.11 -7.63 7.57
C SER A 70 -1.16 -6.65 6.87
N VAL A 71 -0.31 -5.96 7.63
CA VAL A 71 0.76 -5.11 7.07
C VAL A 71 2.00 -5.95 6.88
N PHE A 72 2.46 -6.12 5.65
CA PHE A 72 3.64 -6.93 5.33
C PHE A 72 4.88 -6.10 4.97
N SER A 73 4.73 -4.80 4.77
CA SER A 73 5.84 -3.88 4.55
C SER A 73 5.53 -2.51 5.13
N THR A 74 6.54 -1.90 5.76
CA THR A 74 6.47 -0.57 6.37
C THR A 74 7.73 0.21 6.03
N LYS A 75 7.57 1.48 5.66
CA LYS A 75 8.66 2.39 5.34
C LYS A 75 8.37 3.81 5.79
N ILE A 76 9.39 4.52 6.24
CA ILE A 76 9.29 5.96 6.50
C ILE A 76 9.62 6.72 5.23
N ILE A 77 8.72 7.64 4.87
CA ILE A 77 8.86 8.48 3.68
C ILE A 77 8.64 9.95 4.05
N SER A 78 9.25 10.86 3.28
CA SER A 78 8.90 12.27 3.35
C SER A 78 7.48 12.50 2.82
N CYS A 79 6.83 13.57 3.28
CA CYS A 79 5.54 14.00 2.76
C CYS A 79 5.63 14.81 1.45
N SER A 80 6.83 15.17 1.00
CA SER A 80 7.03 15.97 -0.22
C SER A 80 7.00 15.16 -1.52
N PRO A 81 7.70 14.01 -1.65
CA PRO A 81 7.66 13.21 -2.88
C PRO A 81 6.31 12.51 -3.09
N ARG A 82 6.02 12.12 -4.33
CA ARG A 82 4.84 11.29 -4.63
C ARG A 82 5.01 9.89 -4.06
N GLU A 83 3.93 9.36 -3.49
CA GLU A 83 3.89 8.01 -2.91
C GLU A 83 4.15 6.90 -3.93
N ALA A 84 3.82 7.16 -5.21
CA ALA A 84 4.08 6.25 -6.33
C ALA A 84 5.53 5.73 -6.39
N LEU A 85 6.50 6.50 -5.88
CA LEU A 85 7.90 6.10 -5.84
C LEU A 85 8.14 4.84 -4.98
N TYR A 86 7.33 4.64 -3.94
CA TYR A 86 7.55 3.61 -2.93
C TYR A 86 6.70 2.35 -3.12
N VAL A 87 5.84 2.32 -4.15
CA VAL A 87 4.94 1.18 -4.45
C VAL A 87 5.71 -0.12 -4.59
N LEU A 88 6.81 -0.11 -5.34
CA LEU A 88 7.60 -1.31 -5.62
C LEU A 88 8.46 -1.77 -4.44
N ASP A 89 8.80 -0.90 -3.50
CA ASP A 89 9.64 -1.27 -2.36
C ASP A 89 8.98 -2.43 -1.59
N GLY A 90 7.77 -2.24 -1.08
CA GLY A 90 7.10 -3.29 -0.30
C GLY A 90 6.72 -4.53 -1.10
N LEU A 91 6.43 -4.38 -2.40
CA LEU A 91 6.13 -5.52 -3.26
C LEU A 91 7.35 -6.42 -3.49
N LEU A 92 8.53 -5.82 -3.64
CA LEU A 92 9.77 -6.57 -3.89
C LEU A 92 10.44 -7.00 -2.58
N GLU A 93 10.35 -6.20 -1.52
CA GLU A 93 10.96 -6.46 -0.21
C GLU A 93 10.09 -7.34 0.70
N ASN A 94 8.91 -7.79 0.23
CA ASN A 94 8.05 -8.71 0.97
C ASN A 94 8.81 -9.96 1.42
N ASN A 95 8.91 -10.15 2.74
CA ASN A 95 9.58 -11.26 3.40
C ASN A 95 8.59 -12.24 4.07
N THR A 96 7.31 -12.18 3.70
CA THR A 96 6.23 -13.05 4.19
C THR A 96 5.89 -14.15 3.19
N ILE A 97 5.02 -15.09 3.57
CA ILE A 97 4.48 -16.13 2.68
C ILE A 97 3.45 -15.60 1.67
N LEU A 98 2.99 -14.35 1.83
CA LEU A 98 1.98 -13.74 0.97
C LEU A 98 2.49 -13.61 -0.47
N LYS A 99 1.78 -14.21 -1.41
CA LYS A 99 2.11 -14.18 -2.84
C LYS A 99 1.34 -13.08 -3.54
N ILE A 100 1.69 -11.82 -3.25
CA ILE A 100 1.05 -10.66 -3.86
C ILE A 100 1.16 -10.72 -5.39
N ARG A 101 0.00 -10.68 -6.06
CA ARG A 101 -0.16 -10.63 -7.52
C ARG A 101 -0.80 -9.33 -7.96
N GLU A 102 -1.72 -8.83 -7.16
CA GLU A 102 -2.52 -7.65 -7.47
C GLU A 102 -2.25 -6.56 -6.45
N HIS A 103 -2.18 -5.32 -6.92
CA HIS A 103 -1.86 -4.19 -6.06
C HIS A 103 -2.64 -2.94 -6.46
N THR A 104 -3.21 -2.24 -5.48
CA THR A 104 -3.92 -0.98 -5.68
C THR A 104 -3.35 0.14 -4.82
N THR A 105 -3.36 1.35 -5.37
CA THR A 105 -3.05 2.58 -4.63
C THR A 105 -4.20 3.57 -4.77
N ASP A 106 -4.13 4.66 -4.02
CA ASP A 106 -4.98 5.82 -4.26
C ASP A 106 -4.61 6.53 -5.59
N THR A 107 -5.32 7.62 -5.89
CA THR A 107 -5.12 8.39 -7.13
C THR A 107 -3.74 9.06 -7.22
N HIS A 108 -3.04 9.31 -6.11
CA HIS A 108 -1.71 9.92 -6.11
C HIS A 108 -0.57 8.88 -6.16
N GLY A 109 -0.90 7.60 -6.00
CA GLY A 109 0.05 6.49 -5.94
C GLY A 109 0.47 5.87 -7.29
N TYR A 110 0.13 6.46 -8.44
CA TYR A 110 0.53 5.90 -9.74
C TYR A 110 1.25 6.88 -10.67
N THR A 111 2.10 6.33 -11.54
CA THR A 111 2.70 6.97 -12.71
C THR A 111 2.78 5.96 -13.86
N GLU A 112 2.98 6.43 -15.08
CA GLU A 112 3.20 5.56 -16.24
C GLU A 112 4.41 4.63 -16.02
N ILE A 113 5.49 5.14 -15.44
CA ILE A 113 6.69 4.33 -15.14
C ILE A 113 6.35 3.20 -14.15
N VAL A 114 5.55 3.47 -13.12
CA VAL A 114 5.11 2.44 -12.16
C VAL A 114 4.22 1.40 -12.84
N PHE A 115 3.30 1.81 -13.72
CA PHE A 115 2.51 0.86 -14.53
C PHE A 115 3.41 -0.07 -15.35
N ALA A 116 4.41 0.47 -16.03
CA ALA A 116 5.34 -0.32 -16.84
C ALA A 116 6.15 -1.29 -15.97
N LEU A 117 6.71 -0.83 -14.86
CA LEU A 117 7.52 -1.67 -13.97
C LEU A 117 6.68 -2.77 -13.32
N CYS A 118 5.49 -2.46 -12.81
CA CYS A 118 4.57 -3.46 -12.25
C CYS A 118 4.26 -4.55 -13.29
N HIS A 119 3.91 -4.15 -14.52
CA HIS A 119 3.63 -5.09 -15.60
C HIS A 119 4.81 -6.02 -15.88
N LEU A 120 6.02 -5.47 -16.06
CA LEU A 120 7.23 -6.25 -16.34
C LEU A 120 7.68 -7.13 -15.17
N LEU A 121 7.37 -6.73 -13.93
CA LEU A 121 7.64 -7.51 -12.73
C LEU A 121 6.59 -8.62 -12.51
N GLY A 122 5.46 -8.57 -13.22
CA GLY A 122 4.38 -9.56 -13.11
C GLY A 122 3.31 -9.23 -12.06
N PHE A 123 3.20 -7.96 -11.67
CA PHE A 123 2.13 -7.46 -10.79
C PHE A 123 1.01 -6.85 -11.62
N TYR A 124 -0.23 -7.22 -11.31
CA TYR A 124 -1.40 -6.55 -11.84
C TYR A 124 -1.69 -5.29 -11.02
N PHE A 125 -1.25 -4.15 -11.54
CA PHE A 125 -1.39 -2.87 -10.87
C PHE A 125 -2.69 -2.17 -11.27
N MET A 126 -3.54 -1.91 -10.28
CA MET A 126 -4.90 -1.41 -10.46
C MET A 126 -5.20 -0.24 -9.52
N PRO A 127 -4.59 0.95 -9.74
CA PRO A 127 -4.82 2.11 -8.89
C PRO A 127 -6.26 2.65 -9.04
N ARG A 128 -6.79 3.26 -7.98
CA ARG A 128 -8.07 3.99 -8.07
C ARG A 128 -7.92 5.27 -8.89
N ILE A 129 -8.68 5.35 -9.98
CA ILE A 129 -8.73 6.54 -10.84
C ILE A 129 -10.02 7.29 -10.56
N ARG A 130 -9.92 8.43 -9.88
CA ARG A 130 -11.06 9.31 -9.58
C ARG A 130 -11.44 10.18 -10.77
N ASP A 131 -10.46 10.85 -11.37
CA ASP A 131 -10.67 11.85 -12.42
C ASP A 131 -10.48 11.22 -13.81
N LEU A 132 -11.36 10.29 -14.15
CA LEU A 132 -11.32 9.51 -15.41
C LEU A 132 -11.41 10.39 -16.65
N LYS A 133 -12.22 11.46 -16.60
CA LYS A 133 -12.42 12.42 -17.69
C LYS A 133 -11.14 13.18 -18.08
N ASP A 134 -10.19 13.30 -17.14
CA ASP A 134 -8.96 14.07 -17.32
C ASP A 134 -7.80 13.15 -17.78
N GLN A 135 -8.04 11.84 -17.88
CA GLN A 135 -7.02 10.89 -18.32
C GLN A 135 -6.82 10.93 -19.83
N GLN A 136 -5.54 10.88 -20.22
CA GLN A 136 -5.13 10.75 -21.61
C GLN A 136 -5.01 9.27 -21.98
N LEU A 137 -5.64 8.86 -23.07
CA LEU A 137 -5.57 7.50 -23.61
C LEU A 137 -4.77 7.47 -24.92
N TYR A 138 -4.09 6.34 -25.15
CA TYR A 138 -3.10 6.19 -26.20
C TYR A 138 -3.45 5.05 -27.14
N ARG A 139 -3.36 5.30 -28.45
CA ARG A 139 -3.33 4.25 -29.48
C ARG A 139 -1.91 3.74 -29.69
N ILE A 140 -1.76 2.47 -30.07
CA ILE A 140 -0.46 1.87 -30.40
C ILE A 140 -0.10 2.07 -31.87
N ASP A 141 -1.11 2.13 -32.74
CA ASP A 141 -0.97 2.37 -34.17
C ASP A 141 -1.92 3.50 -34.58
N LYS A 142 -1.41 4.49 -35.33
CA LYS A 142 -2.20 5.61 -35.85
C LYS A 142 -3.02 5.27 -37.09
N SER A 143 -2.60 4.24 -37.83
CA SER A 143 -3.22 3.81 -39.08
C SER A 143 -4.46 2.95 -38.86
N VAL A 144 -4.58 2.35 -37.68
CA VAL A 144 -5.73 1.52 -37.29
C VAL A 144 -6.92 2.41 -36.91
N ASP A 145 -8.09 2.03 -37.41
CA ASP A 145 -9.38 2.59 -37.00
C ASP A 145 -9.88 1.87 -35.74
N TYR A 146 -10.01 2.61 -34.63
CA TYR A 146 -10.52 2.09 -33.35
C TYR A 146 -12.04 2.30 -33.20
N GLY A 147 -12.75 2.61 -34.30
CA GLY A 147 -14.18 2.83 -34.34
C GLY A 147 -14.61 3.94 -33.39
N ASP A 148 -15.60 3.64 -32.54
CA ASP A 148 -16.13 4.58 -31.57
C ASP A 148 -15.06 5.08 -30.59
N LEU A 149 -13.97 4.36 -30.34
CA LEU A 149 -12.93 4.79 -29.40
C LEU A 149 -11.98 5.86 -29.95
N ASN A 150 -12.05 6.20 -31.24
CA ASN A 150 -11.15 7.16 -31.87
C ASN A 150 -11.13 8.53 -31.18
N HIS A 151 -12.28 8.99 -30.67
CA HIS A 151 -12.40 10.27 -29.98
C HIS A 151 -11.81 10.24 -28.56
N LEU A 152 -11.66 9.06 -27.96
CA LEU A 152 -11.02 8.87 -26.65
C LEU A 152 -9.51 8.66 -26.78
N LEU A 153 -9.06 7.91 -27.80
CA LEU A 153 -7.66 7.55 -28.05
C LEU A 153 -6.90 8.66 -28.81
N THR A 154 -6.76 9.84 -28.22
CA THR A 154 -6.27 11.05 -28.91
C THR A 154 -4.74 11.15 -29.06
N LYS A 155 -3.97 10.32 -28.35
CA LYS A 155 -2.50 10.29 -28.39
C LYS A 155 -1.99 8.94 -28.87
N THR A 156 -0.70 8.86 -29.21
CA THR A 156 -0.06 7.62 -29.68
C THR A 156 1.13 7.29 -28.80
N ALA A 157 1.23 6.04 -28.37
CA ALA A 157 2.42 5.51 -27.70
C ALA A 157 3.46 5.10 -28.75
N ASP A 158 4.72 5.44 -28.51
CA ASP A 158 5.83 5.07 -29.39
C ASP A 158 6.28 3.64 -29.09
N LEU A 159 6.00 2.70 -29.99
CA LEU A 159 6.45 1.31 -29.86
C LEU A 159 7.92 1.14 -30.24
N ALA A 160 8.43 1.93 -31.19
CA ALA A 160 9.80 1.80 -31.67
C ALA A 160 10.83 2.07 -30.55
N ILE A 161 10.56 3.07 -29.70
CA ILE A 161 11.43 3.35 -28.55
C ILE A 161 11.39 2.23 -27.49
N ILE A 162 10.26 1.52 -27.36
CA ILE A 162 10.13 0.38 -26.44
C ILE A 162 10.96 -0.79 -26.97
N GLU A 163 10.81 -1.12 -28.25
CA GLU A 163 11.56 -2.19 -28.92
C GLU A 163 13.06 -1.94 -28.87
N GLU A 164 13.50 -0.72 -29.19
CA GLU A 164 14.90 -0.33 -29.17
C GLU A 164 15.53 -0.43 -27.78
N GLN A 165 14.80 -0.03 -26.73
CA GLN A 165 15.31 0.01 -25.36
C GLN A 165 14.96 -1.24 -24.55
N TRP A 166 14.34 -2.26 -25.17
CA TRP A 166 13.79 -3.42 -24.48
C TRP A 166 14.82 -4.13 -23.61
N GLU A 167 16.03 -4.36 -24.13
CA GLU A 167 17.10 -5.03 -23.38
C GLU A 167 17.49 -4.24 -22.11
N TYR A 168 17.60 -2.93 -22.21
CA TYR A 168 17.92 -2.06 -21.07
C TYR A 168 16.77 -2.01 -20.05
N MET A 169 15.52 -2.01 -20.53
CA MET A 169 14.35 -2.15 -19.64
C MET A 169 14.40 -3.46 -18.87
N MET A 170 14.73 -4.57 -19.55
CA MET A 170 14.85 -5.88 -18.89
C MET A 170 16.00 -5.91 -17.88
N ARG A 171 17.14 -5.27 -18.17
CA ARG A 171 18.24 -5.13 -17.20
C ARG A 171 17.77 -4.41 -15.92
N VAL A 172 17.01 -3.33 -16.04
CA VAL A 172 16.42 -2.63 -14.87
C VAL A 172 15.47 -3.55 -14.10
N VAL A 173 14.61 -4.29 -14.78
CA VAL A 173 13.67 -5.23 -14.15
C VAL A 173 14.43 -6.34 -13.42
N ILE A 174 15.50 -6.88 -14.00
CA ILE A 174 16.36 -7.88 -13.37
C ILE A 174 17.04 -7.29 -12.14
N SER A 175 17.60 -6.09 -12.21
CA SER A 175 18.20 -5.39 -11.05
C SER A 175 17.20 -5.20 -9.91
N LEU A 176 15.95 -4.85 -10.22
CA LEU A 176 14.87 -4.75 -9.24
C LEU A 176 14.55 -6.11 -8.61
N LYS A 177 14.42 -7.18 -9.41
CA LYS A 177 14.19 -8.54 -8.90
C LYS A 177 15.35 -9.05 -8.04
N GLN A 178 16.58 -8.70 -8.40
CA GLN A 178 17.80 -9.04 -7.66
C GLN A 178 18.05 -8.11 -6.46
N LYS A 179 17.24 -7.07 -6.27
CA LYS A 179 17.36 -6.10 -5.17
C LYS A 179 18.74 -5.45 -5.10
N THR A 180 19.38 -5.19 -6.25
CA THR A 180 20.73 -4.59 -6.30
C THR A 180 20.76 -3.14 -5.82
N ALA A 181 19.60 -2.48 -5.80
CA ALA A 181 19.38 -1.16 -5.21
C ALA A 181 17.90 -1.07 -4.76
N PRO A 182 17.57 -0.16 -3.82
CA PRO A 182 16.19 0.06 -3.43
C PRO A 182 15.32 0.50 -4.60
N ALA A 183 14.09 -0.03 -4.70
CA ALA A 183 13.24 0.18 -5.86
C ALA A 183 12.87 1.66 -6.04
N HIS A 184 12.54 2.36 -4.96
CA HIS A 184 12.24 3.80 -5.01
C HIS A 184 13.40 4.65 -5.55
N VAL A 185 14.66 4.27 -5.33
CA VAL A 185 15.82 4.99 -5.88
C VAL A 185 15.87 4.84 -7.40
N ILE A 186 15.60 3.63 -7.92
CA ILE A 186 15.52 3.36 -9.36
C ILE A 186 14.36 4.14 -9.98
N VAL A 187 13.17 4.07 -9.37
CA VAL A 187 11.98 4.79 -9.86
C VAL A 187 12.21 6.30 -9.82
N GLN A 188 12.82 6.82 -8.76
CA GLN A 188 13.15 8.24 -8.63
C GLN A 188 14.15 8.68 -9.71
N ARG A 189 15.19 7.88 -9.98
CA ARG A 189 16.14 8.16 -11.06
C ARG A 189 15.46 8.23 -12.41
N LEU A 190 14.61 7.25 -12.73
CA LEU A 190 13.86 7.23 -14.00
C LEU A 190 12.92 8.44 -14.10
N THR A 191 12.29 8.84 -12.99
CA THR A 191 11.36 9.98 -12.94
C THR A 191 12.07 11.32 -13.08
N ASN A 192 13.29 11.45 -12.54
CA ASN A 192 14.10 12.67 -12.59
C ASN A 192 15.00 12.77 -13.82
N SER A 193 15.00 11.76 -14.69
CA SER A 193 15.80 11.75 -15.92
C SER A 193 15.44 12.93 -16.84
N SER A 194 16.42 13.32 -17.66
CA SER A 194 16.23 14.31 -18.72
C SER A 194 15.08 13.91 -19.65
N PRO A 195 14.30 14.88 -20.18
CA PRO A 195 13.32 14.61 -21.25
C PRO A 195 13.94 14.00 -22.52
N SER A 196 15.26 13.99 -22.68
CA SER A 196 15.96 13.31 -23.77
C SER A 196 16.29 11.84 -23.49
N ASP A 197 16.19 11.38 -22.24
CA ASP A 197 16.52 10.01 -21.83
C ASP A 197 15.62 8.98 -22.52
N ARG A 198 16.24 8.13 -23.35
CA ARG A 198 15.57 7.13 -24.16
C ARG A 198 14.97 6.01 -23.31
N LEU A 199 15.65 5.61 -22.23
CA LEU A 199 15.18 4.53 -21.36
C LEU A 199 13.94 4.96 -20.58
N THR A 200 13.95 6.17 -20.01
CA THR A 200 12.78 6.74 -19.34
C THR A 200 11.60 6.88 -20.31
N LYS A 201 11.85 7.29 -21.56
CA LYS A 201 10.80 7.34 -22.60
C LYS A 201 10.22 5.97 -22.90
N ALA A 202 11.05 4.94 -22.96
CA ALA A 202 10.58 3.57 -23.21
C ALA A 202 9.65 3.09 -22.08
N PHE A 203 10.06 3.23 -20.81
CA PHE A 203 9.18 2.94 -19.67
C PHE A 203 7.89 3.77 -19.68
N THR A 204 7.98 5.06 -20.00
CA THR A 204 6.81 5.94 -20.06
C THR A 204 5.83 5.49 -21.15
N ASN A 205 6.32 5.13 -22.35
CA ASN A 205 5.45 4.68 -23.44
C ASN A 205 4.82 3.32 -23.15
N LEU A 206 5.58 2.36 -22.60
CA LEU A 206 4.99 1.09 -22.15
C LEU A 206 3.92 1.35 -21.09
N GLY A 207 4.22 2.21 -20.12
CA GLY A 207 3.31 2.61 -19.07
C GLY A 207 2.00 3.20 -19.57
N ARG A 208 2.07 4.04 -20.61
CA ARG A 208 0.89 4.63 -21.27
C ARG A 208 -0.02 3.57 -21.90
N ILE A 209 0.57 2.53 -22.50
CA ILE A 209 -0.19 1.43 -23.11
C ILE A 209 -0.91 0.64 -22.02
N ILE A 210 -0.18 0.17 -21.01
CA ILE A 210 -0.75 -0.62 -19.90
C ILE A 210 -1.80 0.18 -19.13
N LYS A 211 -1.53 1.47 -18.86
CA LYS A 211 -2.49 2.37 -18.21
C LYS A 211 -3.74 2.58 -19.06
N THR A 212 -3.61 2.72 -20.39
CA THR A 212 -4.75 2.87 -21.29
C THR A 212 -5.63 1.63 -21.25
N GLU A 213 -5.03 0.43 -21.37
CA GLU A 213 -5.75 -0.85 -21.25
C GLU A 213 -6.46 -0.95 -19.89
N TYR A 214 -5.77 -0.61 -18.80
CA TYR A 214 -6.35 -0.60 -17.47
C TYR A 214 -7.53 0.36 -17.35
N ILE A 215 -7.44 1.59 -17.85
CA ILE A 215 -8.54 2.56 -17.78
C ILE A 215 -9.76 2.05 -18.54
N LEU A 216 -9.58 1.48 -19.73
CA LEU A 216 -10.68 0.92 -20.51
C LEU A 216 -11.38 -0.19 -19.73
N ARG A 217 -10.62 -1.12 -19.12
CA ARG A 217 -11.17 -2.15 -18.23
C ARG A 217 -11.85 -1.56 -16.99
N TYR A 218 -11.21 -0.59 -16.35
CA TYR A 218 -11.75 0.07 -15.16
C TYR A 218 -13.05 0.83 -15.44
N LEU A 219 -13.29 1.28 -16.67
CA LEU A 219 -14.56 1.88 -17.10
C LEU A 219 -15.68 0.85 -17.30
N THR A 220 -15.36 -0.31 -17.88
CA THR A 220 -16.37 -1.31 -18.26
C THR A 220 -16.65 -2.34 -17.17
N ASP A 221 -15.65 -2.64 -16.33
CA ASP A 221 -15.70 -3.72 -15.34
C ASP A 221 -16.08 -3.18 -13.95
N LYS A 222 -17.32 -3.49 -13.53
CA LYS A 222 -17.84 -3.11 -12.22
C LYS A 222 -17.13 -3.85 -11.09
N ASP A 223 -16.79 -5.11 -11.28
CA ASP A 223 -16.22 -5.96 -10.24
C ASP A 223 -14.79 -5.52 -9.94
N LEU A 224 -14.01 -5.17 -10.97
CA LEU A 224 -12.70 -4.54 -10.81
C LEU A 224 -12.78 -3.27 -9.94
N ARG A 225 -13.72 -2.36 -10.23
CA ARG A 225 -13.91 -1.14 -9.43
C ARG A 225 -14.29 -1.44 -7.99
N GLN A 226 -15.14 -2.43 -7.76
CA GLN A 226 -15.53 -2.84 -6.41
C GLN A 226 -14.35 -3.43 -5.63
N THR A 227 -13.55 -4.28 -6.26
CA THR A 227 -12.34 -4.86 -5.67
C THR A 227 -11.35 -3.78 -5.25
N VAL A 228 -11.02 -2.85 -6.14
CA VAL A 228 -10.15 -1.69 -5.86
C VAL A 228 -10.70 -0.87 -4.69
N GLN A 229 -11.98 -0.52 -4.72
CA GLN A 229 -12.59 0.31 -3.67
C GLN A 229 -12.63 -0.39 -2.31
N ARG A 230 -12.97 -1.69 -2.27
CA ARG A 230 -12.99 -2.47 -1.03
C ARG A 230 -11.59 -2.54 -0.42
N GLN A 231 -10.57 -2.81 -1.23
CA GLN A 231 -9.21 -2.91 -0.71
C GLN A 231 -8.70 -1.56 -0.17
N LEU A 232 -8.95 -0.45 -0.86
CA LEU A 232 -8.58 0.87 -0.36
C LEU A 232 -9.33 1.23 0.93
N ASN A 233 -10.61 0.90 1.03
CA ASN A 233 -11.37 1.09 2.27
C ASN A 233 -10.79 0.30 3.44
N LYS A 234 -10.25 -0.92 3.20
CA LYS A 234 -9.55 -1.69 4.23
C LYS A 234 -8.30 -0.97 4.73
N GLY A 235 -7.49 -0.44 3.82
CA GLY A 235 -6.31 0.39 4.16
C GLY A 235 -6.69 1.63 4.97
N GLU A 236 -7.68 2.40 4.51
CA GLU A 236 -8.17 3.60 5.21
C GLU A 236 -8.73 3.27 6.61
N TYR A 237 -9.48 2.18 6.75
CA TYR A 237 -10.00 1.75 8.06
C TYR A 237 -8.86 1.37 9.00
N ARG A 238 -7.87 0.65 8.49
CA ARG A 238 -6.72 0.16 9.27
C ARG A 238 -5.96 1.30 9.93
N HIS A 239 -5.84 2.46 9.29
CA HIS A 239 -5.18 3.67 9.84
C HIS A 239 -5.71 4.10 11.22
N LYS A 240 -6.94 3.73 11.59
CA LYS A 240 -7.50 4.04 12.91
C LYS A 240 -6.76 3.33 14.06
N LEU A 241 -6.32 2.09 13.84
CA LEU A 241 -5.68 1.28 14.88
C LEU A 241 -4.27 1.82 15.24
N PRO A 242 -3.34 2.05 14.28
CA PRO A 242 -2.05 2.66 14.60
C PRO A 242 -2.17 4.02 15.29
N ARG A 243 -3.14 4.86 14.90
CA ARG A 243 -3.41 6.13 15.60
C ARG A 243 -3.86 5.95 17.04
N TRP A 244 -4.64 4.91 17.31
CA TRP A 244 -5.09 4.58 18.67
C TRP A 244 -3.93 4.07 19.53
N ILE A 245 -3.05 3.23 18.97
CA ILE A 245 -1.90 2.67 19.68
C ILE A 245 -0.78 3.70 19.85
N PHE A 246 -0.61 4.63 18.91
CA PHE A 246 0.41 5.68 18.98
C PHE A 246 -0.09 6.84 19.86
N PHE A 247 -0.20 6.59 21.17
CA PHE A 247 -0.77 7.54 22.14
C PHE A 247 0.28 8.40 22.85
N ALA A 248 1.47 7.83 23.12
CA ALA A 248 2.54 8.52 23.82
C ALA A 248 3.02 9.74 23.03
N ASP A 249 3.54 10.75 23.73
CA ASP A 249 3.98 12.02 23.13
C ASP A 249 2.90 12.75 22.30
N GLN A 250 1.61 12.54 22.60
CA GLN A 250 0.46 13.04 21.82
C GLN A 250 0.36 12.42 20.41
N GLY A 251 0.97 11.24 20.21
CA GLY A 251 1.01 10.58 18.90
C GLY A 251 1.90 11.31 17.90
N GLU A 252 3.00 11.89 18.37
CA GLU A 252 3.95 12.66 17.57
C GLU A 252 5.36 12.07 17.68
N PHE A 253 6.13 12.14 16.60
CA PHE A 253 7.53 11.78 16.63
C PHE A 253 8.35 12.90 17.28
N THR A 254 9.11 12.56 18.32
CA THR A 254 9.92 13.47 19.13
C THR A 254 11.41 13.47 18.78
N THR A 255 11.83 12.55 17.91
CA THR A 255 13.21 12.38 17.45
C THR A 255 13.29 12.58 15.94
N GLY A 256 14.43 13.09 15.47
CA GLY A 256 14.73 13.30 14.05
C GLY A 256 15.56 12.17 13.43
N ASP A 257 16.09 11.28 14.28
CA ASP A 257 16.94 10.16 13.87
C ASP A 257 16.13 9.13 13.07
N TYR A 258 16.67 8.75 11.91
CA TYR A 258 15.97 7.87 10.99
C TYR A 258 15.75 6.48 11.59
N GLU A 259 16.76 5.90 12.25
CA GLU A 259 16.68 4.55 12.81
C GLU A 259 15.68 4.51 13.96
N GLU A 260 15.63 5.53 14.82
CA GLU A 260 14.63 5.62 15.88
C GLU A 260 13.20 5.76 15.33
N ILE A 261 12.99 6.62 14.33
CA ILE A 261 11.69 6.77 13.67
C ILE A 261 11.27 5.44 13.01
N MET A 262 12.19 4.79 12.30
CA MET A 262 11.96 3.51 11.63
C MET A 262 11.64 2.40 12.63
N ASN A 263 12.35 2.34 13.76
CA ASN A 263 12.08 1.41 14.85
C ASN A 263 10.69 1.63 15.48
N LYS A 264 10.30 2.88 15.74
CA LYS A 264 8.95 3.22 16.23
C LYS A 264 7.87 2.80 15.23
N ALA A 265 8.03 3.09 13.94
CA ALA A 265 7.05 2.73 12.92
C ALA A 265 6.95 1.22 12.67
N SER A 266 8.08 0.52 12.69
CA SER A 266 8.13 -0.93 12.60
C SER A 266 7.46 -1.58 13.80
N SER A 267 7.71 -1.05 15.02
CA SER A 267 7.05 -1.51 16.24
C SER A 267 5.54 -1.26 16.21
N LEU A 268 5.11 -0.09 15.71
CA LEU A 268 3.70 0.22 15.56
C LEU A 268 3.00 -0.74 14.59
N SER A 269 3.66 -1.08 13.48
CA SER A 269 3.15 -2.05 12.50
C SER A 269 3.08 -3.45 13.09
N PHE A 270 4.12 -3.87 13.82
CA PHE A 270 4.19 -5.15 14.52
C PHE A 270 3.07 -5.30 15.55
N VAL A 271 2.90 -4.33 16.46
CA VAL A 271 1.83 -4.36 17.47
C VAL A 271 0.44 -4.34 16.81
N SER A 272 0.26 -3.56 15.74
CA SER A 272 -0.99 -3.54 14.98
C SER A 272 -1.30 -4.90 14.33
N ASN A 273 -0.29 -5.62 13.85
CA ASN A 273 -0.45 -6.99 13.34
C ASN A 273 -0.73 -7.99 14.47
N ALA A 274 -0.10 -7.85 15.63
CA ALA A 274 -0.38 -8.69 16.79
C ALA A 274 -1.84 -8.54 17.27
N ILE A 275 -2.36 -7.31 17.30
CA ILE A 275 -3.77 -7.04 17.62
C ILE A 275 -4.70 -7.62 16.54
N LEU A 276 -4.37 -7.45 15.25
CA LEU A 276 -5.13 -8.10 14.17
C LEU A 276 -5.18 -9.62 14.35
N TYR A 277 -4.04 -10.25 14.65
CA TYR A 277 -3.93 -11.69 14.86
C TYR A 277 -4.80 -12.14 16.04
N TRP A 278 -4.67 -11.47 17.19
CA TRP A 278 -5.48 -11.77 18.37
C TRP A 278 -6.98 -11.57 18.11
N ASN A 279 -7.37 -10.46 17.48
CA ASN A 279 -8.75 -10.19 17.10
C ASN A 279 -9.32 -11.29 16.20
N THR A 280 -8.53 -11.73 15.22
CA THR A 280 -8.97 -12.75 14.26
C THR A 280 -9.23 -14.07 14.97
N ILE A 281 -8.36 -14.48 15.90
CA ILE A 281 -8.58 -15.67 16.73
C ILE A 281 -9.86 -15.52 17.57
N LYS A 282 -10.03 -14.39 18.26
CA LYS A 282 -11.19 -14.18 19.15
C LYS A 282 -12.51 -14.06 18.42
N ILE A 283 -12.53 -13.41 17.27
CA ILE A 283 -13.72 -13.37 16.43
C ILE A 283 -14.04 -14.78 15.92
N ASN A 284 -13.03 -15.55 15.50
CA ASN A 284 -13.23 -16.94 15.09
C ASN A 284 -13.82 -17.80 16.20
N ASP A 285 -13.28 -17.72 17.43
CA ASP A 285 -13.81 -18.43 18.60
C ASP A 285 -15.30 -18.13 18.82
N VAL A 286 -15.71 -16.86 18.72
CA VAL A 286 -17.11 -16.44 18.89
C VAL A 286 -17.99 -16.93 17.74
N VAL A 287 -17.52 -16.83 16.50
CA VAL A 287 -18.26 -17.29 15.31
C VAL A 287 -18.51 -18.80 15.38
N GLU A 288 -17.49 -19.59 15.74
CA GLU A 288 -17.62 -21.04 15.88
C GLU A 288 -18.57 -21.43 17.01
N GLN A 289 -18.56 -20.70 18.14
CA GLN A 289 -19.54 -20.91 19.21
C GLN A 289 -20.98 -20.64 18.76
N LEU A 290 -21.21 -19.55 18.02
CA LEU A 290 -22.53 -19.22 17.50
C LEU A 290 -23.02 -20.25 16.48
N ARG A 291 -22.15 -20.71 15.58
CA ARG A 291 -22.44 -21.80 14.63
C ARG A 291 -22.81 -23.10 15.35
N GLN A 292 -22.08 -23.45 16.42
CA GLN A 292 -22.40 -24.62 17.25
C GLN A 292 -23.74 -24.50 17.98
N GLN A 293 -24.19 -23.28 18.27
CA GLN A 293 -25.50 -23.00 18.87
C GLN A 293 -26.64 -23.01 17.84
N GLY A 294 -26.34 -23.22 16.55
CA GLY A 294 -27.31 -23.31 15.47
C GLY A 294 -27.56 -21.99 14.73
N GLU A 295 -26.79 -20.94 15.01
CA GLU A 295 -26.86 -19.68 14.25
C GLU A 295 -26.21 -19.85 12.86
N ASP A 296 -26.94 -19.47 11.81
CA ASP A 296 -26.43 -19.50 10.43
C ASP A 296 -25.61 -18.23 10.16
N ILE A 297 -24.29 -18.36 10.24
CA ILE A 297 -23.34 -17.28 9.97
C ILE A 297 -22.57 -17.62 8.70
N ASP A 298 -23.01 -17.06 7.58
CA ASP A 298 -22.34 -17.22 6.30
C ASP A 298 -21.02 -16.40 6.22
N ASP A 299 -20.04 -16.94 5.50
CA ASP A 299 -18.75 -16.29 5.32
C ASP A 299 -18.89 -14.97 4.55
N LYS A 300 -19.93 -14.84 3.72
CA LYS A 300 -20.21 -13.62 2.98
C LYS A 300 -20.52 -12.46 3.92
N THR A 301 -21.35 -12.67 4.93
CA THR A 301 -21.68 -11.67 5.96
C THR A 301 -20.45 -11.39 6.83
N LEU A 302 -19.68 -12.42 7.20
CA LEU A 302 -18.43 -12.23 7.95
C LEU A 302 -17.44 -11.34 7.20
N SER A 303 -17.32 -11.48 5.88
CA SER A 303 -16.43 -10.66 5.05
C SER A 303 -16.71 -9.15 5.12
N HIS A 304 -17.89 -8.74 5.62
CA HIS A 304 -18.29 -7.35 5.83
C HIS A 304 -17.96 -6.82 7.24
N ILE A 305 -17.57 -7.67 8.18
CA ILE A 305 -17.20 -7.29 9.55
C ILE A 305 -15.70 -6.99 9.59
N SER A 306 -15.26 -5.91 10.25
CA SER A 306 -13.83 -5.64 10.35
C SER A 306 -13.13 -6.56 11.37
N LEU A 307 -11.94 -7.06 11.02
CA LEU A 307 -11.01 -7.74 11.95
C LEU A 307 -10.20 -6.78 12.85
N LEU A 308 -10.45 -5.47 12.75
CA LEU A 308 -9.70 -4.45 13.46
C LEU A 308 -10.54 -3.63 14.46
N PRO A 309 -11.48 -4.21 15.24
CA PRO A 309 -12.00 -3.48 16.39
C PRO A 309 -10.82 -3.17 17.33
N TYR A 310 -10.75 -1.93 17.83
CA TYR A 310 -9.59 -1.47 18.61
C TYR A 310 -9.96 -0.86 19.96
N LYS A 311 -11.26 -0.59 20.21
CA LYS A 311 -11.71 0.04 21.46
C LYS A 311 -11.46 -0.79 22.72
N HIS A 312 -11.29 -2.11 22.57
CA HIS A 312 -10.97 -3.01 23.69
C HIS A 312 -9.47 -2.99 24.05
N VAL A 313 -8.62 -2.45 23.18
CA VAL A 313 -7.19 -2.30 23.46
C VAL A 313 -7.01 -1.05 24.31
N LEU A 314 -6.44 -1.22 25.51
CA LEU A 314 -6.12 -0.14 26.44
C LEU A 314 -4.64 0.25 26.28
N PRO A 315 -4.30 1.32 25.52
CA PRO A 315 -2.89 1.64 25.24
C PRO A 315 -2.13 2.07 26.50
N ASN A 316 -2.84 2.69 27.46
CA ASN A 316 -2.27 3.12 28.75
C ASN A 316 -2.16 1.99 29.77
N GLY A 317 -2.60 0.76 29.44
CA GLY A 317 -2.71 -0.33 30.39
C GLY A 317 -3.79 -0.10 31.46
N THR A 318 -3.69 -0.85 32.55
CA THR A 318 -4.55 -0.74 33.72
C THR A 318 -3.67 -0.43 34.92
N TYR A 319 -3.99 0.65 35.64
CA TYR A 319 -3.28 1.04 36.85
C TYR A 319 -4.07 0.57 38.07
N PHE A 320 -3.46 -0.25 38.91
CA PHE A 320 -4.00 -0.59 40.21
C PHE A 320 -3.37 0.37 41.22
N ILE A 321 -4.20 1.16 41.89
CA ILE A 321 -3.76 2.00 43.02
C ILE A 321 -4.06 1.18 44.27
N GLU A 322 -3.01 0.75 44.98
CA GLU A 322 -3.18 0.21 46.33
C GLU A 322 -3.42 1.40 47.27
N ASP A 323 -4.60 1.44 47.90
CA ASP A 323 -4.87 2.38 48.99
C ASP A 323 -3.97 1.99 50.17
N GLU A 324 -2.84 2.68 50.34
CA GLU A 324 -2.16 2.71 51.63
C GLU A 324 -3.10 3.41 52.63
N GLY A 325 -3.85 2.59 53.35
CA GLY A 325 -4.71 3.03 54.42
C GLY A 325 -3.94 3.96 55.36
N LYS A 326 -4.37 5.22 55.44
CA LYS A 326 -3.92 6.13 56.49
C LYS A 326 -4.36 5.54 57.83
N GLY A 327 -3.42 4.89 58.51
CA GLY A 327 -3.57 4.39 59.88
C GLY A 327 -3.75 5.49 60.90
#